data_AF-A0A2D8BA60-F1
#
_entry.id   AF-A0A2D8BA60-F1
#
_cell.length_a   1.000
_cell.length_b   1.000
_cell.length_c   1.000
_cell.angle_alpha   90.00
_cell.angle_beta   90.00
_cell.angle_gamma   90.00
#
_symmetry.space_group_name_H-M   'P 1'
#
loop_
_entity.id
_entity.type
_entity.pdbx_description
1 polymer ?
#
loop_
_entity_poly.entity_id
_entity_poly.type
_entity_poly.pdbx_seq_one_letter_code
_entity_poly.pdbx_strand_id
1 'polypeptide(L)'
;MAFALAGTAWAQDGGDRAAVEAQLAEAAAAVDVASQEVQACQAELEAAQESLTRAERARDQAQERLARAESQAARGRVTRRQVDQDKQSAERAIEAVRRAREEIEALEAAMTDGQASLMAAKSAVDAASASVARYLGDEPGA
;
A
#
# COMPACT_ATOMS: atom_id res chain seq x y z
N MET A 1 43.62 29.55 -42.77
CA MET A 1 43.32 29.13 -41.38
C MET A 1 41.96 28.45 -41.38
N ALA A 2 41.90 27.13 -41.24
CA ALA A 2 40.64 26.43 -41.03
C ALA A 2 40.95 25.16 -40.22
N PHE A 3 40.75 25.24 -38.91
CA PHE A 3 40.75 24.08 -38.05
C PHE A 3 39.56 24.18 -37.10
N ALA A 4 38.98 23.02 -36.84
CA ALA A 4 38.10 22.67 -35.72
C ALA A 4 36.64 23.14 -35.78
N LEU A 5 35.76 22.25 -36.27
CA LEU A 5 34.36 22.14 -35.79
C LEU A 5 33.83 20.69 -35.78
N ALA A 6 34.69 19.67 -35.70
CA ALA A 6 34.25 18.25 -35.67
C ALA A 6 34.21 17.62 -34.25
N GLY A 7 34.51 18.38 -33.19
CA GLY A 7 34.71 17.84 -31.84
C GLY A 7 33.51 17.89 -30.90
N THR A 8 32.42 18.57 -31.26
CA THR A 8 31.29 18.83 -30.34
C THR A 8 30.16 17.81 -30.44
N ALA A 9 29.92 17.23 -31.62
CA ALA A 9 28.81 16.30 -31.81
C ALA A 9 28.94 15.02 -30.95
N TRP A 10 30.15 14.45 -30.84
CA TRP A 10 30.40 13.18 -30.13
C TRP A 10 30.36 13.32 -28.60
N ALA A 11 30.69 14.51 -28.09
CA ALA A 11 30.62 14.81 -26.66
C ALA A 11 29.19 15.10 -26.20
N GLN A 12 28.36 15.68 -27.07
CA GLN A 12 26.92 15.85 -26.83
C GLN A 12 26.18 14.51 -26.90
N ASP A 13 26.49 13.68 -27.90
CA ASP A 13 25.87 12.36 -28.08
C ASP A 13 26.15 11.42 -26.88
N GLY A 14 27.39 11.39 -26.39
CA GLY A 14 27.73 10.62 -25.17
C GLY A 14 27.05 11.13 -23.89
N GLY A 15 26.80 12.44 -23.81
CA GLY A 15 26.07 13.07 -22.69
C GLY A 15 24.58 12.79 -22.71
N ASP A 16 23.97 12.84 -23.90
CA ASP A 16 22.54 12.59 -24.10
C ASP A 16 22.19 11.10 -23.88
N ARG A 17 23.05 10.18 -24.33
CA ARG A 17 22.91 8.75 -24.02
C ARG A 17 22.98 8.45 -22.53
N ALA A 18 23.98 9.00 -21.84
CA ALA A 18 24.14 8.78 -20.40
C ALA A 18 22.95 9.36 -19.61
N ALA A 19 22.40 10.49 -20.04
CA ALA A 19 21.21 11.09 -19.43
C ALA A 19 19.96 10.22 -19.59
N VAL A 20 19.76 9.64 -20.79
CA VAL A 20 18.62 8.76 -21.08
C VAL A 20 18.74 7.42 -20.34
N GLU A 21 19.94 6.83 -20.27
CA GLU A 21 20.19 5.61 -19.48
C GLU A 21 20.00 5.87 -17.97
N ALA A 22 20.44 7.03 -17.46
CA ALA A 22 20.19 7.44 -16.08
C ALA A 22 18.69 7.62 -15.78
N GLN A 23 17.94 8.23 -16.72
CA GLN A 23 16.50 8.42 -16.58
C GLN A 23 15.74 7.09 -16.56
N LEU A 24 16.17 6.11 -17.35
CA LEU A 24 15.60 4.76 -17.32
C LEU A 24 15.92 4.03 -16.01
N ALA A 25 17.14 4.17 -15.50
CA ALA A 25 17.53 3.60 -14.21
C ALA A 25 16.74 4.21 -13.05
N GLU A 26 16.54 5.54 -13.06
CA GLU A 26 15.72 6.24 -12.08
C GLU A 26 14.25 5.80 -12.13
N ALA A 27 13.68 5.68 -13.33
CA ALA A 27 12.31 5.21 -13.50
C ALA A 27 12.14 3.74 -13.05
N ALA A 28 13.11 2.87 -13.33
CA ALA A 28 13.11 1.49 -12.86
C ALA A 28 13.19 1.41 -11.32
N ALA A 29 14.05 2.22 -10.70
CA ALA A 29 14.13 2.30 -9.25
C ALA A 29 12.80 2.80 -8.62
N ALA A 30 12.13 3.76 -9.27
CA ALA A 30 10.81 4.22 -8.82
C ALA A 30 9.74 3.12 -8.89
N VAL A 31 9.77 2.26 -9.93
CA VAL A 31 8.89 1.09 -10.03
C VAL A 31 9.17 0.08 -8.92
N ASP A 32 10.44 -0.17 -8.60
CA ASP A 32 10.83 -1.10 -7.54
C ASP A 32 10.34 -0.61 -6.16
N VAL A 33 10.52 0.68 -5.87
CA VAL A 33 10.03 1.30 -4.63
C VAL A 33 8.50 1.19 -4.54
N ALA A 34 7.78 1.62 -5.58
CA ALA A 34 6.32 1.55 -5.59
C ALA A 34 5.79 0.10 -5.48
N SER A 35 6.51 -0.87 -6.06
CA SER A 35 6.15 -2.28 -5.95
C SER A 35 6.34 -2.81 -4.53
N GLN A 36 7.42 -2.40 -3.84
CA GLN A 36 7.66 -2.77 -2.45
C GLN A 36 6.60 -2.17 -1.52
N GLU A 37 6.21 -0.91 -1.75
CA GLU A 37 5.15 -0.24 -0.97
C GLU A 37 3.81 -0.96 -1.12
N VAL A 38 3.43 -1.35 -2.34
CA VAL A 38 2.20 -2.13 -2.58
C VAL A 38 2.25 -3.49 -1.87
N GLN A 39 3.39 -4.19 -1.93
CA GLN A 39 3.55 -5.47 -1.24
C GLN A 39 3.47 -5.32 0.29
N ALA A 40 4.09 -4.29 0.86
CA ALA A 40 4.02 -4.00 2.28
C ALA A 40 2.58 -3.71 2.71
N CYS A 41 1.87 -2.86 1.96
CA CYS A 41 0.47 -2.53 2.22
C CYS A 41 -0.44 -3.78 2.13
N GLN A 42 -0.16 -4.69 1.20
CA GLN A 42 -0.91 -5.93 1.07
C GLN A 42 -0.70 -6.87 2.27
N ALA A 43 0.54 -6.98 2.76
CA ALA A 43 0.85 -7.75 3.96
C ALA A 43 0.18 -7.15 5.22
N GLU A 44 0.16 -5.82 5.33
CA GLU A 44 -0.55 -5.12 6.41
C GLU A 44 -2.06 -5.35 6.34
N LEU A 45 -2.64 -5.33 5.13
CA LEU A 45 -4.07 -5.61 4.93
C LEU A 45 -4.44 -7.03 5.35
N GLU A 46 -3.64 -8.04 4.98
CA GLU A 46 -3.85 -9.42 5.41
C GLU A 46 -3.79 -9.56 6.94
N ALA A 47 -2.80 -8.92 7.58
CA ALA A 47 -2.67 -8.91 9.03
C ALA A 47 -3.87 -8.21 9.71
N ALA A 48 -4.35 -7.10 9.14
CA ALA A 48 -5.52 -6.37 9.63
C ALA A 48 -6.81 -7.21 9.50
N GLN A 49 -6.98 -7.95 8.40
CA GLN A 49 -8.11 -8.88 8.21
C GLN A 49 -8.10 -10.03 9.23
N GLU A 50 -6.93 -10.58 9.55
CA GLU A 50 -6.81 -11.54 10.64
C GLU A 50 -7.17 -10.93 11.99
N SER A 51 -6.72 -9.70 12.25
CA SER A 51 -7.03 -8.95 13.47
C SER A 51 -8.54 -8.72 13.60
N LEU A 52 -9.21 -8.31 12.52
CA LEU A 52 -10.65 -8.16 12.45
C LEU A 52 -11.36 -9.47 12.79
N THR A 53 -10.93 -10.58 12.20
CA THR A 53 -11.51 -11.90 12.48
C THR A 53 -11.40 -12.27 13.98
N ARG A 54 -10.25 -11.97 14.61
CA ARG A 54 -10.05 -12.19 16.05
C ARG A 54 -10.94 -11.26 16.88
N ALA A 55 -11.06 -9.99 16.49
CA ALA A 55 -11.92 -9.01 17.16
C ALA A 55 -13.40 -9.40 17.07
N GLU A 56 -13.86 -9.89 15.93
CA GLU A 56 -15.25 -10.34 15.73
C GLU A 56 -15.57 -11.55 16.61
N ARG A 57 -14.67 -12.53 16.68
CA ARG A 57 -14.82 -13.66 17.61
C ARG A 57 -14.87 -13.20 19.07
N ALA A 58 -14.03 -12.24 19.45
CA ALA A 58 -14.03 -11.68 20.81
C ALA A 58 -15.32 -10.93 21.13
N ARG A 59 -15.87 -10.18 20.16
CA ARG A 59 -17.18 -9.53 20.25
C ARG A 59 -18.27 -10.56 20.47
N ASP A 60 -18.33 -11.60 19.66
CA ASP A 60 -19.37 -12.62 19.76
C ASP A 60 -19.33 -13.33 21.13
N GLN A 61 -18.14 -13.68 21.61
CA GLN A 61 -17.95 -14.23 22.96
C GLN A 61 -18.35 -13.25 24.07
N ALA A 62 -18.10 -11.95 23.91
CA ALA A 62 -18.53 -10.95 24.88
C ALA A 62 -20.05 -10.76 24.89
N GLN A 63 -20.68 -10.79 23.71
CA GLN A 63 -22.14 -10.72 23.58
C GLN A 63 -22.83 -11.95 24.15
N GLU A 64 -22.30 -13.16 23.91
CA GLU A 64 -22.80 -14.37 24.54
C GLU A 64 -22.71 -14.32 26.07
N ARG A 65 -21.59 -13.82 26.61
CA ARG A 65 -21.41 -13.65 28.05
C ARG A 65 -22.42 -12.67 28.63
N LEU A 66 -22.62 -11.53 27.99
CA LEU A 66 -23.64 -10.56 28.37
C LEU A 66 -25.04 -11.19 28.38
N ALA A 67 -25.44 -11.87 27.31
CA ALA A 67 -26.75 -12.53 27.23
C ALA A 67 -26.94 -13.58 28.34
N ARG A 68 -25.89 -14.35 28.67
CA ARG A 68 -25.92 -15.30 29.80
C ARG A 68 -26.04 -14.57 31.15
N ALA A 69 -25.32 -13.47 31.33
CA ALA A 69 -25.38 -12.66 32.56
C ALA A 69 -26.77 -12.04 32.75
N GLU A 70 -27.36 -11.48 31.71
CA GLU A 70 -28.74 -10.95 31.73
C GLU A 70 -29.76 -12.04 32.07
N SER A 71 -29.63 -13.22 31.47
CA SER A 71 -30.49 -14.37 31.79
C SER A 71 -30.36 -14.83 33.24
N GLN A 72 -29.14 -14.84 33.79
CA GLN A 72 -28.89 -15.18 35.18
C GLN A 72 -29.38 -14.10 36.13
N ALA A 73 -29.30 -12.82 35.75
CA ALA A 73 -29.79 -11.70 36.53
C ALA A 73 -31.32 -11.74 36.66
N ALA A 74 -32.02 -12.08 35.58
CA ALA A 74 -33.47 -12.31 35.59
C ALA A 74 -33.88 -13.46 36.54
N ARG A 75 -32.97 -14.40 36.80
CA ARG A 75 -33.16 -15.51 37.76
C ARG A 75 -32.63 -15.19 39.16
N GLY A 76 -32.16 -13.96 39.41
CA GLY A 76 -31.58 -13.53 40.68
C GLY A 76 -30.23 -14.19 41.03
N ARG A 77 -29.54 -14.79 40.05
CA ARG A 77 -28.30 -15.56 40.27
C ARG A 77 -27.03 -14.74 40.12
N VAL A 78 -27.09 -13.58 39.46
CA VAL A 78 -25.97 -12.64 39.36
C VAL A 78 -26.42 -11.23 39.69
N THR A 79 -25.47 -10.38 40.07
CA THR A 79 -25.73 -9.00 40.46
C THR A 79 -25.81 -8.08 39.25
N ARG A 80 -26.50 -6.94 39.40
CA ARG A 80 -26.53 -5.88 38.38
C ARG A 80 -25.13 -5.40 37.99
N ARG A 81 -24.22 -5.29 38.98
CA ARG A 81 -22.82 -4.92 38.75
C ARG A 81 -22.10 -5.89 37.81
N GLN A 82 -22.39 -7.19 37.88
CA GLN A 82 -21.80 -8.18 36.98
C GLN A 82 -22.29 -7.97 35.54
N VAL A 83 -23.60 -7.75 35.37
CA VAL A 83 -24.19 -7.45 34.05
C VAL A 83 -23.59 -6.18 33.46
N ASP A 84 -23.42 -5.12 34.26
CA ASP A 84 -22.82 -3.87 33.80
C ASP A 84 -21.36 -4.05 33.35
N GLN A 85 -20.59 -4.91 34.02
CA GLN A 85 -19.22 -5.25 33.62
C GLN A 85 -19.19 -6.02 32.29
N ASP A 86 -20.06 -7.02 32.13
CA ASP A 86 -20.15 -7.79 30.88
C ASP A 86 -20.63 -6.90 29.72
N LYS A 87 -21.53 -5.94 30.00
CA LYS A 87 -21.98 -4.95 29.03
C LYS A 87 -20.83 -4.06 28.57
N GLN A 88 -20.05 -3.53 29.51
CA GLN A 88 -18.87 -2.73 29.17
C GLN A 88 -17.84 -3.54 28.38
N SER A 89 -17.68 -4.83 28.69
CA SER A 89 -16.81 -5.72 27.92
C SER A 89 -17.31 -5.90 26.49
N ALA A 90 -18.62 -6.07 26.28
CA ALA A 90 -19.21 -6.19 24.95
C ALA A 90 -19.06 -4.89 24.15
N GLU A 91 -19.29 -3.73 24.77
CA GLU A 91 -19.11 -2.42 24.15
C GLU A 91 -17.65 -2.21 23.69
N ARG A 92 -16.67 -2.56 24.52
CA ARG A 92 -15.24 -2.50 24.15
C ARG A 92 -14.90 -3.42 22.98
N ALA A 93 -15.49 -4.62 22.94
CA ALA A 93 -15.25 -5.55 21.84
C ALA A 93 -15.89 -5.07 20.52
N ILE A 94 -17.06 -4.44 20.59
CA ILE A 94 -17.70 -3.79 19.42
C ILE A 94 -16.79 -2.66 18.90
N GLU A 95 -16.29 -1.82 19.81
CA GLU A 95 -15.37 -0.73 19.45
C GLU A 95 -14.07 -1.24 18.83
N ALA A 96 -13.51 -2.35 19.32
CA ALA A 96 -12.34 -2.98 18.72
C ALA A 96 -12.61 -3.47 17.28
N VAL A 97 -13.77 -4.08 17.03
CA VAL A 97 -14.19 -4.46 15.66
C VAL A 97 -14.33 -3.23 14.76
N ARG A 98 -14.90 -2.14 15.27
CA ARG A 98 -15.04 -0.89 14.51
C ARG A 98 -13.67 -0.36 14.08
N ARG A 99 -12.72 -0.25 15.01
CA ARG A 99 -11.36 0.23 14.72
C ARG A 99 -10.63 -0.65 13.71
N ALA A 100 -10.75 -1.97 13.83
CA ALA A 100 -10.14 -2.89 12.87
C ALA A 100 -10.71 -2.71 11.45
N ARG A 101 -12.01 -2.38 11.32
CA ARG A 101 -12.62 -2.06 10.02
C ARG A 101 -12.14 -0.71 9.47
N GLU A 102 -12.04 0.31 10.32
CA GLU A 102 -11.49 1.62 9.93
C GLU A 102 -10.04 1.51 9.46
N GLU A 103 -9.23 0.68 10.12
CA GLU A 103 -7.85 0.39 9.72
C GLU A 103 -7.78 -0.31 8.36
N ILE A 104 -8.64 -1.31 8.12
CA ILE A 104 -8.74 -1.98 6.82
C ILE A 104 -9.13 -0.98 5.72
N GLU A 105 -10.12 -0.13 5.95
CA GLU A 105 -10.55 0.89 4.97
C GLU A 105 -9.41 1.87 4.64
N ALA A 106 -8.65 2.29 5.64
CA ALA A 106 -7.47 3.15 5.44
C ALA A 106 -6.38 2.44 4.61
N LEU A 107 -6.12 1.15 4.87
CA LEU A 107 -5.16 0.35 4.12
C LEU A 107 -5.61 0.10 2.68
N GLU A 108 -6.91 -0.13 2.44
CA GLU A 108 -7.46 -0.28 1.08
C GLU A 108 -7.33 1.02 0.27
N ALA A 109 -7.53 2.18 0.91
CA ALA A 109 -7.29 3.47 0.28
C ALA A 109 -5.80 3.66 -0.06
N ALA A 110 -4.91 3.39 0.89
CA ALA A 110 -3.46 3.45 0.67
C ALA A 110 -2.99 2.49 -0.44
N MET A 111 -3.57 1.29 -0.51
CA MET A 111 -3.28 0.33 -1.59
C MET A 111 -3.70 0.87 -2.95
N THR A 112 -4.85 1.55 -3.03
CA THR A 112 -5.32 2.18 -4.28
C THR A 112 -4.37 3.28 -4.73
N ASP A 113 -3.92 4.13 -3.81
CA ASP A 113 -2.93 5.18 -4.10
C ASP A 113 -1.56 4.62 -4.50
N GLY A 114 -1.12 3.54 -3.84
CA GLY A 114 0.11 2.82 -4.18
C GLY A 114 0.04 2.18 -5.57
N GLN A 115 -1.09 1.57 -5.93
CA GLN A 115 -1.33 1.03 -7.27
C GLN A 115 -1.33 2.12 -8.35
N ALA A 116 -1.94 3.27 -8.07
CA ALA A 116 -1.90 4.41 -8.98
C ALA A 116 -0.46 4.91 -9.20
N SER A 117 0.32 5.01 -8.11
CA SER A 117 1.74 5.39 -8.15
C SER A 117 2.59 4.40 -8.94
N LEU A 118 2.35 3.10 -8.76
CA LEU A 118 3.01 2.04 -9.53
C LEU A 118 2.70 2.13 -11.02
N MET A 119 1.44 2.40 -11.39
CA MET A 119 1.06 2.57 -12.80
C MET A 119 1.69 3.81 -13.42
N ALA A 120 1.77 4.92 -12.67
CA ALA A 120 2.46 6.13 -13.11
C ALA A 120 3.97 5.88 -13.32
N ALA A 121 4.63 5.17 -12.40
CA ALA A 121 6.04 4.80 -12.52
C ALA A 121 6.29 3.90 -13.74
N LYS A 122 5.43 2.91 -13.99
CA LYS A 122 5.51 2.06 -15.18
C LYS A 122 5.35 2.85 -16.49
N SER A 123 4.39 3.77 -16.53
CA SER A 123 4.22 4.67 -17.68
C SER A 123 5.46 5.53 -17.94
N ALA A 124 6.13 5.99 -16.88
CA ALA A 124 7.40 6.71 -17.00
C ALA A 124 8.53 5.82 -17.55
N VAL A 125 8.62 4.56 -17.11
CA VAL A 125 9.56 3.58 -17.67
C VAL A 125 9.28 3.32 -19.15
N ASP A 126 8.02 3.17 -19.55
CA ASP A 126 7.64 2.96 -20.95
C ASP A 126 7.99 4.18 -21.82
N ALA A 127 7.77 5.39 -21.31
CA ALA A 127 8.14 6.62 -21.98
C ALA A 127 9.67 6.76 -22.12
N ALA A 128 10.43 6.47 -21.05
CA ALA A 128 11.89 6.46 -21.08
C ALA A 128 12.41 5.41 -22.07
N SER A 129 11.83 4.20 -22.07
CA SER A 129 12.19 3.11 -22.98
C SER A 129 11.91 3.47 -24.44
N ALA A 130 10.79 4.16 -24.73
CA ALA A 130 10.49 4.65 -26.06
C ALA A 130 11.47 5.73 -26.53
N SER A 131 11.93 6.61 -25.63
CA SER A 131 12.99 7.58 -25.91
C SER A 131 14.34 6.92 -26.19
N VAL A 132 14.72 5.90 -25.40
CA VAL A 132 15.91 5.07 -25.65
C VAL A 132 15.83 4.40 -27.03
N ALA A 133 14.70 3.78 -27.36
CA ALA A 133 14.51 3.07 -28.62
C ALA A 133 14.56 4.01 -29.84
N ARG A 134 14.03 5.23 -29.71
CA ARG A 134 14.18 6.27 -30.75
C ARG A 134 15.64 6.68 -30.89
N TYR A 135 16.35 6.91 -29.80
CA TYR A 135 17.73 7.35 -29.83
C TYR A 135 18.70 6.27 -30.37
N LEU A 136 18.50 5.00 -30.00
CA LEU A 136 19.29 3.87 -30.52
C LEU A 136 18.88 3.41 -31.92
N GLY A 137 17.64 3.68 -32.33
CA GLY A 137 17.11 3.37 -33.67
C GLY A 137 17.39 4.45 -34.71
N ASP A 138 17.75 5.66 -34.27
CA ASP A 138 18.15 6.80 -35.11
C ASP A 138 19.68 6.89 -35.22
N GLU A 139 20.39 5.75 -35.23
CA GLU A 139 21.75 5.71 -35.79
C GLU A 139 21.63 6.04 -37.28
N PRO A 140 22.09 7.22 -37.76
CA PRO A 140 22.26 7.39 -39.19
C PRO A 140 23.35 6.42 -39.62
N GLY A 141 22.95 5.39 -40.37
CA GLY A 141 23.89 4.60 -41.14
C GLY A 141 24.81 5.54 -41.94
N ALA A 142 26.09 5.51 -41.60
CA ALA A 142 27.18 6.13 -42.34
C ALA A 142 27.37 5.46 -43.70
#